data_AF-A0A840CJA1-F1
#
_entry.id   AF-A0A840CJA1-F1
#
_cell.length_a   1.000
_cell.length_b   1.000
_cell.length_c   1.000
_cell.angle_alpha   90.00
_cell.angle_beta   90.00
_cell.angle_gamma   90.00
#
_symmetry.space_group_name_H-M   'P 1'
#
loop_
_entity.id
_entity.type
_entity.pdbx_description
1 polymer ?
#
loop_
_entity_poly.entity_id
_entity_poly.type
_entity_poly.pdbx_seq_one_letter_code
_entity_poly.pdbx_strand_id
1 'polypeptide(L)'
;MDTNLDDLKHIRSMMERSSKFLSLSGMSGVSAGLVALIGAFAAYNILKGSLSVTGNVKYDLVLLAIIVILGAAIVGFYFCARKAKKNGSRLWMPVTYQVLADFMIPMAVGGIFCAILLYHNIWFLIAPSMLIFYGLALIIAGERTYKDIKILGACEIILGLFAAIADWNNLIFWAIGFGILHIIYGLVMHFKYDAKPNKDS
;
A
#
# COMPACT_ATOMS: atom_id res chain seq x y z
N MET A 1 -47.07 -3.43 9.59
CA MET A 1 -46.01 -4.47 9.44
C MET A 1 -44.73 -3.85 8.86
N ASP A 2 -44.73 -2.54 8.59
CA ASP A 2 -43.66 -1.80 7.89
C ASP A 2 -42.55 -1.28 8.81
N THR A 3 -42.83 -1.14 10.11
CA THR A 3 -41.89 -0.63 11.13
C THR A 3 -40.61 -1.47 11.23
N ASN A 4 -40.74 -2.79 11.09
CA ASN A 4 -39.61 -3.72 11.19
C ASN A 4 -38.64 -3.61 9.99
N LEU A 5 -39.18 -3.32 8.79
CA LEU A 5 -38.39 -3.15 7.58
C LEU A 5 -37.63 -1.81 7.59
N ASP A 6 -38.25 -0.75 8.10
CA ASP A 6 -37.60 0.54 8.23
C ASP A 6 -36.55 0.53 9.35
N ASP A 7 -36.80 -0.16 10.48
CA ASP A 7 -35.79 -0.39 11.52
C ASP A 7 -34.61 -1.22 11.00
N LEU A 8 -34.87 -2.28 10.22
CA LEU A 8 -33.81 -3.05 9.56
C LEU A 8 -33.02 -2.21 8.55
N LYS A 9 -33.68 -1.34 7.77
CA LYS A 9 -32.99 -0.37 6.89
C LYS A 9 -32.18 0.65 7.69
N HIS A 10 -32.68 1.09 8.84
CA HIS A 10 -32.01 2.06 9.70
C HIS A 10 -30.82 1.44 10.45
N ILE A 11 -30.92 0.18 10.88
CA ILE A 11 -29.82 -0.61 11.43
C ILE A 11 -28.80 -0.88 10.33
N ARG A 12 -29.22 -1.26 9.12
CA ARG A 12 -28.33 -1.51 7.99
C ARG A 12 -27.64 -0.23 7.52
N SER A 13 -28.32 0.91 7.54
CA SER A 13 -27.71 2.21 7.22
C SER A 13 -26.75 2.68 8.31
N MET A 14 -27.06 2.45 9.59
CA MET A 14 -26.13 2.66 10.72
C MET A 14 -24.91 1.74 10.64
N MET A 15 -25.10 0.48 10.23
CA MET A 15 -24.03 -0.52 10.05
C MET A 15 -23.18 -0.22 8.82
N GLU A 16 -23.78 0.23 7.71
CA GLU A 16 -23.05 0.70 6.53
C GLU A 16 -22.30 2.01 6.81
N ARG A 17 -22.87 2.91 7.62
CA ARG A 17 -22.22 4.15 8.02
C ARG A 17 -21.09 3.87 9.00
N SER A 18 -21.21 2.90 9.90
CA SER A 18 -20.13 2.51 10.83
C SER A 18 -19.05 1.61 10.19
N SER A 19 -19.38 0.86 9.14
CA SER A 19 -18.42 0.01 8.41
C SER A 19 -17.63 0.74 7.32
N LYS A 20 -18.18 1.81 6.73
CA LYS A 20 -17.51 2.57 5.65
C LYS A 20 -16.42 3.55 6.13
N PHE A 21 -16.32 3.85 7.43
CA PHE A 21 -15.27 4.72 7.96
C PHE A 21 -14.03 3.93 8.39
N LEU A 22 -13.35 3.29 7.43
CA LEU A 22 -12.00 2.84 7.71
C LEU A 22 -11.09 4.08 7.84
N SER A 23 -10.33 4.18 8.94
CA SER A 23 -9.45 5.33 9.24
C SER A 23 -8.23 5.46 8.33
N LEU A 24 -8.27 4.88 7.12
CA LEU A 24 -7.24 5.05 6.10
C LEU A 24 -7.12 6.53 5.74
N SER A 25 -5.90 7.06 5.72
CA SER A 25 -5.63 8.47 5.38
C SER A 25 -4.94 8.58 4.02
N GLY A 26 -5.34 9.54 3.19
CA GLY A 26 -4.63 9.80 1.93
C GLY A 26 -3.17 10.19 2.15
N MET A 27 -2.88 10.85 3.28
CA MET A 27 -1.51 11.21 3.66
C MET A 27 -0.61 10.01 3.95
N SER A 28 -1.16 8.84 4.30
CA SER A 28 -0.36 7.61 4.41
C SER A 28 0.15 7.16 3.04
N GLY A 29 -0.67 7.29 1.99
CA GLY A 29 -0.27 6.99 0.61
C GLY A 29 0.81 7.94 0.10
N VAL A 30 0.63 9.26 0.31
CA VAL A 30 1.63 10.26 -0.11
C VAL A 30 2.98 10.02 0.58
N SER A 31 2.97 9.81 1.89
CA SER A 31 4.20 9.59 2.65
C SER A 31 4.87 8.27 2.31
N ALA A 32 4.13 7.18 2.14
CA ALA A 32 4.68 5.91 1.66
C ALA A 32 5.35 6.07 0.30
N GLY A 33 4.74 6.81 -0.62
CA GLY A 33 5.32 7.07 -1.94
C GLY A 33 6.60 7.91 -1.88
N LEU A 34 6.68 8.91 -1.01
CA LEU A 34 7.92 9.67 -0.79
C LEU A 34 9.03 8.79 -0.22
N VAL A 35 8.71 7.93 0.76
CA VAL A 35 9.68 6.97 1.33
C VAL A 35 10.17 6.00 0.25
N ALA A 36 9.29 5.52 -0.62
CA ALA A 36 9.66 4.65 -1.74
C ALA A 36 10.57 5.36 -2.74
N LEU A 37 10.30 6.62 -3.10
CA LEU A 37 11.17 7.37 -4.02
C LEU A 37 12.57 7.62 -3.44
N ILE A 38 12.66 7.93 -2.13
CA ILE A 38 13.94 8.04 -1.43
C ILE A 38 14.66 6.68 -1.44
N GLY A 39 13.93 5.60 -1.19
CA GLY A 39 14.43 4.23 -1.30
C GLY A 39 14.96 3.89 -2.69
N ALA A 40 14.23 4.24 -3.74
CA ALA A 40 14.66 4.03 -5.13
C ALA A 40 15.94 4.80 -5.45
N PHE A 41 16.04 6.04 -4.97
CA PHE A 41 17.26 6.85 -5.13
C PHE A 41 18.45 6.22 -4.39
N ALA A 42 18.26 5.75 -3.16
CA ALA A 42 19.31 5.03 -2.43
C ALA A 42 19.73 3.73 -3.12
N ALA A 43 18.76 2.94 -3.61
CA ALA A 43 19.00 1.70 -4.34
C ALA A 43 19.81 1.95 -5.62
N TYR A 44 19.50 3.04 -6.34
CA TYR A 44 20.26 3.45 -7.52
C TYR A 44 21.73 3.76 -7.19
N ASN A 45 21.99 4.43 -6.06
CA ASN A 45 23.35 4.71 -5.61
C ASN A 45 24.10 3.43 -5.19
N ILE A 46 23.40 2.48 -4.56
CA ILE A 46 23.97 1.16 -4.22
C ILE A 46 24.33 0.39 -5.49
N LEU A 47 23.45 0.35 -6.49
CA LEU A 47 23.71 -0.31 -7.77
C LEU A 47 24.85 0.33 -8.56
N LYS A 48 25.05 1.64 -8.44
CA LYS A 48 26.21 2.35 -9.02
C LYS A 48 27.50 2.17 -8.23
N GLY A 49 27.45 1.60 -7.03
CA GLY A 49 28.61 1.45 -6.14
C GLY A 49 29.03 2.75 -5.43
N SER A 50 28.23 3.81 -5.49
CA SER A 50 28.50 5.07 -4.77
C SER A 50 28.08 5.02 -3.30
N LEU A 51 27.23 4.06 -2.93
CA LEU A 51 26.78 3.83 -1.56
C LEU A 51 26.94 2.34 -1.24
N SER A 52 27.61 2.02 -0.13
CA SER A 52 27.81 0.64 0.31
C SER A 52 27.90 0.61 1.83
N VAL A 53 27.14 -0.30 2.46
CA VAL A 53 27.12 -0.46 3.93
C VAL A 53 27.88 -1.71 4.33
N THR A 54 27.60 -2.82 3.65
CA THR A 54 28.20 -4.13 3.93
C THR A 54 29.30 -4.52 2.96
N GLY A 55 29.50 -3.76 1.88
CA GLY A 55 30.40 -4.14 0.78
C GLY A 55 29.75 -5.10 -0.23
N ASN A 56 28.53 -5.57 0.03
CA ASN A 56 27.80 -6.48 -0.84
C ASN A 56 26.47 -5.87 -1.29
N VAL A 57 26.37 -5.59 -2.59
CA VAL A 57 25.17 -4.99 -3.22
C VAL A 57 23.89 -5.75 -2.86
N LYS A 58 23.96 -7.09 -2.78
CA LYS A 58 22.79 -7.92 -2.47
C LYS A 58 22.28 -7.65 -1.05
N TYR A 59 23.17 -7.66 -0.06
CA TYR A 59 22.80 -7.43 1.33
C TYR A 59 22.39 -5.98 1.57
N ASP A 60 23.04 -5.03 0.91
CA ASP A 60 22.71 -3.61 1.00
C ASP A 60 21.31 -3.32 0.44
N LEU A 61 20.94 -3.94 -0.69
CA LEU A 61 19.59 -3.82 -1.26
C LEU A 61 18.52 -4.48 -0.39
N VAL A 62 18.80 -5.65 0.20
CA VAL A 62 17.88 -6.32 1.12
C VAL A 62 17.68 -5.48 2.40
N LEU A 63 18.77 -4.95 2.97
CA LEU A 63 18.71 -4.06 4.12
C LEU A 63 17.90 -2.80 3.81
N LEU A 64 18.14 -2.18 2.66
CA LEU A 64 17.39 -1.02 2.20
C LEU A 64 15.90 -1.35 2.02
N ALA A 65 15.56 -2.49 1.43
CA ALA A 65 14.16 -2.91 1.27
C ALA A 65 13.45 -3.05 2.62
N ILE A 66 14.11 -3.62 3.63
CA ILE A 66 13.59 -3.72 5.00
C ILE A 66 13.36 -2.32 5.59
N ILE A 67 14.34 -1.42 5.46
CA ILE A 67 14.25 -0.04 5.97
C ILE A 67 13.09 0.71 5.31
N VAL A 68 12.94 0.60 3.99
CA VAL A 68 11.87 1.26 3.23
C VAL A 68 10.51 0.72 3.65
N ILE A 69 10.34 -0.59 3.77
CA ILE A 69 9.08 -1.22 4.19
C ILE A 69 8.71 -0.77 5.61
N LEU A 70 9.66 -0.83 6.55
CA LEU A 70 9.42 -0.40 7.93
C LEU A 70 9.12 1.10 8.01
N GLY A 71 9.88 1.94 7.29
CA GLY A 71 9.67 3.38 7.24
C GLY A 71 8.29 3.74 6.68
N ALA A 72 7.89 3.14 5.56
CA ALA A 72 6.58 3.35 4.97
C ALA A 72 5.44 2.87 5.90
N ALA A 73 5.60 1.71 6.55
CA ALA A 73 4.63 1.18 7.50
C ALA A 73 4.46 2.08 8.73
N ILE A 74 5.56 2.55 9.33
CA ILE A 74 5.54 3.42 10.51
C ILE A 74 4.85 4.75 10.18
N VAL A 75 5.27 5.42 9.09
CA VAL A 75 4.70 6.71 8.72
C VAL A 75 3.25 6.57 8.28
N GLY A 76 2.92 5.50 7.54
CA GLY A 76 1.56 5.21 7.14
C GLY A 76 0.64 4.96 8.34
N PHE A 77 1.09 4.15 9.30
CA PHE A 77 0.37 3.92 10.56
C PHE A 77 0.16 5.21 11.34
N TYR A 78 1.18 6.06 11.44
CA TYR A 78 1.10 7.35 12.12
C TYR A 78 -0.01 8.24 11.53
N PHE A 79 -0.11 8.36 10.19
CA PHE A 79 -1.15 9.17 9.55
C PHE A 79 -2.55 8.57 9.73
N CYS A 80 -2.69 7.24 9.63
CA CYS A 80 -3.94 6.55 9.92
C CYS A 80 -4.38 6.77 11.38
N ALA A 81 -3.47 6.63 12.34
CA ALA A 81 -3.75 6.85 13.76
C ALA A 81 -4.13 8.31 14.06
N ARG A 82 -3.43 9.27 13.44
CA ARG A 82 -3.73 10.69 13.56
C ARG A 82 -5.13 11.02 13.00
N LYS A 83 -5.50 10.46 11.85
CA LYS A 83 -6.83 10.61 11.26
C LYS A 83 -7.91 9.95 12.13
N ALA A 84 -7.65 8.75 12.64
CA ALA A 84 -8.56 8.04 13.53
C ALA A 84 -8.90 8.89 14.77
N LYS A 85 -7.86 9.44 15.42
CA LYS A 85 -7.98 10.35 16.57
C LYS A 85 -8.74 11.63 16.23
N LYS A 86 -8.45 12.26 15.09
CA LYS A 86 -9.13 13.49 14.64
C LYS A 86 -10.64 13.26 14.42
N ASN A 87 -11.01 12.08 13.94
CA ASN A 87 -12.40 11.73 13.62
C ASN A 87 -13.15 11.02 14.75
N GLY A 88 -12.54 10.88 15.95
CA GLY A 88 -13.15 10.15 17.07
C GLY A 88 -13.39 8.65 16.81
N SER A 89 -12.74 8.09 15.79
CA SER A 89 -12.91 6.70 15.35
C SER A 89 -11.81 5.79 15.91
N ARG A 90 -12.09 4.49 16.05
CA ARG A 90 -11.10 3.48 16.44
C ARG A 90 -10.40 2.91 15.21
N LEU A 91 -9.08 2.82 15.25
CA LEU A 91 -8.28 2.22 14.16
C LEU A 91 -8.46 0.70 14.11
N TRP A 92 -8.55 0.06 15.27
CA TRP A 92 -8.70 -1.39 15.41
C TRP A 92 -10.18 -1.77 15.54
N MET A 93 -10.78 -2.10 14.40
CA MET A 93 -12.14 -2.62 14.29
C MET A 93 -12.09 -4.03 13.67
N PRO A 94 -13.14 -4.86 13.84
CA PRO A 94 -13.18 -6.19 13.22
C PRO A 94 -12.89 -6.17 11.71
N VAL A 95 -13.40 -5.16 10.99
CA VAL A 95 -13.12 -4.95 9.56
C VAL A 95 -11.65 -4.65 9.28
N THR A 96 -10.95 -3.91 10.16
CA THR A 96 -9.51 -3.62 10.02
C THR A 96 -8.69 -4.90 10.06
N TYR A 97 -9.02 -5.83 10.97
CA TYR A 97 -8.34 -7.12 11.06
C TYR A 97 -8.58 -7.98 9.81
N GLN A 98 -9.79 -7.99 9.27
CA GLN A 98 -10.09 -8.70 8.03
C GLN A 98 -9.30 -8.11 6.84
N VAL A 99 -9.28 -6.78 6.70
CA VAL A 99 -8.49 -6.10 5.66
C VAL A 99 -6.99 -6.39 5.78
N LEU A 100 -6.46 -6.39 7.01
CA LEU A 100 -5.08 -6.76 7.27
C LEU A 100 -4.81 -8.22 6.91
N ALA A 101 -5.67 -9.15 7.31
CA ALA A 101 -5.50 -10.57 6.97
C ALA A 101 -5.53 -10.79 5.45
N ASP A 102 -6.51 -10.19 4.77
CA ASP A 102 -6.67 -10.23 3.32
C ASP A 102 -5.45 -9.64 2.58
N PHE A 103 -4.88 -8.54 3.10
CA PHE A 103 -3.66 -7.93 2.57
C PHE A 103 -2.39 -8.76 2.84
N MET A 104 -2.30 -9.37 4.02
CA MET A 104 -1.09 -10.08 4.46
C MET A 104 -0.88 -11.40 3.70
N ILE A 105 -1.94 -12.05 3.21
CA ILE A 105 -1.80 -13.32 2.48
C ILE A 105 -0.97 -13.13 1.19
N PRO A 106 -1.34 -12.25 0.23
CA PRO A 106 -0.52 -12.04 -0.97
C PRO A 106 0.85 -11.43 -0.66
N MET A 107 0.96 -10.58 0.35
CA MET A 107 2.24 -9.99 0.75
C MET A 107 3.22 -11.02 1.30
N ALA A 108 2.76 -11.94 2.14
CA ALA A 108 3.61 -13.01 2.68
C ALA A 108 4.05 -13.96 1.57
N VAL A 109 3.11 -14.40 0.71
CA VAL A 109 3.42 -15.25 -0.44
C VAL A 109 4.39 -14.54 -1.39
N GLY A 110 4.15 -13.28 -1.72
CA GLY A 110 5.00 -12.49 -2.60
C GLY A 110 6.39 -12.22 -2.03
N GLY A 111 6.50 -11.97 -0.72
CA GLY A 111 7.78 -11.81 -0.03
C GLY A 111 8.61 -13.10 -0.02
N ILE A 112 7.96 -14.23 0.29
CA ILE A 112 8.60 -15.56 0.19
C ILE A 112 9.02 -15.84 -1.26
N PHE A 113 8.17 -15.53 -2.24
CA PHE A 113 8.49 -15.71 -3.65
C PHE A 113 9.68 -14.85 -4.08
N CYS A 114 9.75 -13.58 -3.64
CA CYS A 114 10.92 -12.73 -3.88
C CYS A 114 12.19 -13.29 -3.24
N ALA A 115 12.11 -13.87 -2.04
CA ALA A 115 13.25 -14.52 -1.40
C ALA A 115 13.70 -15.77 -2.16
N ILE A 116 12.78 -16.55 -2.73
CA ILE A 116 13.09 -17.69 -3.61
C ILE A 116 13.78 -17.21 -4.89
N LEU A 117 13.28 -16.15 -5.54
CA LEU A 117 13.93 -15.55 -6.71
C LEU A 117 15.35 -15.08 -6.38
N LEU A 118 15.53 -14.45 -5.21
CA LEU A 118 16.83 -14.02 -4.70
C LEU A 118 17.79 -15.20 -4.54
N TYR A 119 17.32 -16.30 -3.94
CA TYR A 119 18.08 -17.54 -3.75
C TYR A 119 18.53 -18.15 -5.08
N HIS A 120 17.67 -18.12 -6.10
CA HIS A 120 17.99 -18.59 -7.46
C HIS A 120 18.74 -17.56 -8.32
N ASN A 121 19.10 -16.39 -7.77
CA ASN A 121 19.76 -15.29 -8.49
C ASN A 121 18.97 -14.74 -9.69
N ILE A 122 17.64 -14.76 -9.63
CA ILE A 122 16.74 -14.21 -10.67
C ILE A 122 16.32 -12.79 -10.28
N TRP A 123 17.29 -11.87 -10.29
CA TRP A 123 17.15 -10.51 -9.74
C TRP A 123 16.15 -9.63 -10.47
N PHE A 124 16.10 -9.75 -11.80
CA PHE A 124 15.27 -8.91 -12.65
C PHE A 124 13.77 -9.12 -12.40
N LEU A 125 13.35 -10.29 -11.90
CA LEU A 125 11.95 -10.57 -11.58
C LEU A 125 11.50 -10.12 -10.19
N ILE A 126 12.41 -9.63 -9.34
CA ILE A 126 12.04 -9.25 -7.96
C ILE A 126 11.12 -8.03 -7.96
N ALA A 127 11.50 -6.93 -8.62
CA ALA A 127 10.69 -5.72 -8.69
C ALA A 127 9.30 -5.94 -9.32
N PRO A 128 9.15 -6.62 -10.49
CA PRO A 128 7.83 -6.91 -11.04
C PRO A 128 7.01 -7.83 -10.13
N SER A 129 7.64 -8.80 -9.44
CA SER A 129 6.96 -9.63 -8.46
C SER A 129 6.42 -8.81 -7.30
N MET A 130 7.22 -7.88 -6.75
CA MET A 130 6.77 -6.97 -5.69
C MET A 130 5.54 -6.18 -6.13
N LEU A 131 5.56 -5.59 -7.34
CA LEU A 131 4.42 -4.83 -7.89
C LEU A 131 3.16 -5.69 -8.05
N ILE A 132 3.31 -6.90 -8.62
CA ILE A 132 2.17 -7.80 -8.87
C ILE A 132 1.55 -8.29 -7.55
N PHE A 133 2.35 -8.82 -6.63
CA PHE A 133 1.84 -9.35 -5.36
C PHE A 133 1.27 -8.24 -4.48
N TYR A 134 1.89 -7.05 -4.48
CA TYR A 134 1.35 -5.89 -3.80
C TYR A 134 0.01 -5.45 -4.42
N GLY A 135 -0.08 -5.39 -5.76
CA GLY A 135 -1.32 -5.04 -6.44
C GLY A 135 -2.45 -6.03 -6.16
N LEU A 136 -2.15 -7.34 -6.09
CA LEU A 136 -3.09 -8.35 -5.64
C LEU A 136 -3.54 -8.12 -4.19
N ALA A 137 -2.60 -7.83 -3.28
CA ALA A 137 -2.90 -7.49 -1.90
C ALA A 137 -3.86 -6.30 -1.81
N LEU A 138 -3.64 -5.26 -2.62
CA LEU A 138 -4.52 -4.10 -2.70
C LEU A 138 -5.90 -4.43 -3.25
N ILE A 139 -6.02 -5.26 -4.28
CA ILE A 139 -7.34 -5.62 -4.83
C ILE A 139 -8.18 -6.37 -3.80
N ILE A 140 -7.59 -7.35 -3.10
CA ILE A 140 -8.29 -8.15 -2.08
C ILE A 140 -8.66 -7.27 -0.87
N ALA A 141 -7.71 -6.50 -0.34
CA ALA A 141 -7.98 -5.53 0.72
C ALA A 141 -9.02 -4.47 0.28
N GLY A 142 -9.01 -4.12 -1.00
CA GLY A 142 -9.92 -3.22 -1.68
C GLY A 142 -11.39 -3.61 -1.59
N GLU A 143 -11.70 -4.90 -1.41
CA GLU A 143 -13.09 -5.41 -1.34
C GLU A 143 -13.86 -4.82 -0.15
N ARG A 144 -13.15 -4.61 0.98
CA ARG A 144 -13.73 -4.09 2.22
C ARG A 144 -13.37 -2.62 2.47
N THR A 145 -12.82 -1.93 1.46
CA THR A 145 -12.32 -0.55 1.59
C THR A 145 -12.77 0.35 0.43
N TYR A 146 -12.05 1.44 0.14
CA TYR A 146 -12.39 2.37 -0.94
C TYR A 146 -12.12 1.74 -2.30
N LYS A 147 -13.06 1.92 -3.25
CA LYS A 147 -12.91 1.42 -4.64
C LYS A 147 -11.62 1.91 -5.30
N ASP A 148 -11.14 3.11 -4.96
CA ASP A 148 -9.91 3.69 -5.51
C ASP A 148 -8.65 2.84 -5.18
N ILE A 149 -8.67 2.05 -4.10
CA ILE A 149 -7.58 1.11 -3.75
C ILE A 149 -7.48 -0.01 -4.79
N LYS A 150 -8.62 -0.52 -5.28
CA LYS A 150 -8.63 -1.55 -6.33
C LYS A 150 -8.05 -1.02 -7.64
N ILE A 151 -8.29 0.27 -7.94
CA ILE A 151 -7.73 0.93 -9.12
C ILE A 151 -6.21 1.01 -8.98
N LEU A 152 -5.68 1.45 -7.82
CA LEU A 152 -4.25 1.43 -7.56
C LEU A 152 -3.67 0.01 -7.72
N GLY A 153 -4.31 -0.99 -7.10
CA GLY A 153 -3.86 -2.39 -7.22
C GLY A 153 -3.84 -2.91 -8.65
N ALA A 154 -4.83 -2.56 -9.47
CA ALA A 154 -4.84 -2.90 -10.89
C ALA A 154 -3.70 -2.21 -11.66
N CYS A 155 -3.43 -0.93 -11.39
CA CYS A 155 -2.30 -0.22 -11.97
C CYS A 155 -0.96 -0.87 -11.60
N GLU A 156 -0.77 -1.27 -10.35
CA GLU A 156 0.43 -1.96 -9.87
C GLU A 156 0.64 -3.32 -10.58
N ILE A 157 -0.42 -4.10 -10.76
CA ILE A 157 -0.35 -5.38 -11.49
C ILE A 157 0.05 -5.14 -12.95
N ILE A 158 -0.63 -4.20 -13.64
CA ILE A 158 -0.34 -3.88 -15.04
C ILE A 158 1.11 -3.42 -15.18
N LEU A 159 1.56 -2.51 -14.31
CA LEU A 159 2.92 -2.00 -14.29
C LEU A 159 3.94 -3.10 -14.02
N GLY A 160 3.66 -4.01 -13.08
CA GLY A 160 4.50 -5.16 -12.77
C GLY A 160 4.60 -6.16 -13.92
N LEU A 161 3.51 -6.42 -14.64
CA LEU A 161 3.53 -7.27 -15.84
C LEU A 161 4.36 -6.63 -16.97
N PHE A 162 4.23 -5.32 -17.19
CA PHE A 162 5.10 -4.61 -18.14
C PHE A 162 6.57 -4.66 -17.71
N ALA A 163 6.86 -4.45 -16.43
CA ALA A 163 8.20 -4.50 -15.89
C ALA A 163 8.84 -5.90 -16.08
N ALA A 164 8.07 -6.97 -15.91
CA ALA A 164 8.54 -8.35 -16.10
C ALA A 164 8.96 -8.66 -17.55
N ILE A 165 8.40 -7.95 -18.54
CA ILE A 165 8.75 -8.10 -19.96
C ILE A 165 9.88 -7.13 -20.34
N ALA A 166 9.94 -5.97 -19.67
CA ALA A 166 10.78 -4.88 -20.10
C ALA A 166 12.28 -5.10 -19.84
N ASP A 167 12.73 -5.99 -18.94
CA ASP A 167 14.13 -6.36 -18.63
C ASP A 167 15.15 -5.24 -18.30
N TRP A 168 15.15 -4.08 -18.97
CA TRP A 168 16.22 -3.07 -18.92
C TRP A 168 16.10 -2.01 -17.81
N ASN A 169 15.02 -1.96 -17.01
CA ASN A 169 14.83 -0.87 -16.04
C ASN A 169 13.86 -1.13 -14.86
N ASN A 170 13.94 -2.31 -14.26
CA ASN A 170 13.06 -2.75 -13.17
C ASN A 170 12.95 -1.79 -11.97
N LEU A 171 14.02 -1.06 -11.62
CA LEU A 171 14.00 -0.06 -10.55
C LEU A 171 13.11 1.15 -10.87
N ILE A 172 13.03 1.55 -12.15
CA ILE A 172 12.18 2.67 -12.58
C ILE A 172 10.72 2.29 -12.45
N PHE A 173 10.33 1.10 -12.91
CA PHE A 173 8.96 0.59 -12.73
C PHE A 173 8.59 0.50 -11.25
N TRP A 174 9.52 0.02 -10.41
CA TRP A 174 9.34 -0.02 -8.97
C TRP A 174 9.10 1.38 -8.37
N ALA A 175 9.89 2.37 -8.77
CA ALA A 175 9.75 3.75 -8.32
C ALA A 175 8.44 4.41 -8.82
N ILE A 176 7.99 4.07 -10.04
CA ILE A 176 6.71 4.53 -10.57
C ILE A 176 5.55 3.96 -9.74
N GLY A 177 5.54 2.64 -9.49
CA GLY A 177 4.48 1.99 -8.72
C GLY A 177 4.46 2.45 -7.26
N PHE A 178 5.46 2.02 -6.50
CA PHE A 178 5.52 2.30 -5.07
C PHE A 178 5.71 3.78 -4.73
N GLY A 179 6.23 4.59 -5.65
CA GLY A 179 6.44 6.03 -5.46
C GLY A 179 5.32 6.87 -6.07
N ILE A 180 5.34 7.03 -7.40
CA ILE A 180 4.49 7.99 -8.10
C ILE A 180 3.00 7.62 -7.98
N LEU A 181 2.62 6.36 -8.25
CA LEU A 181 1.22 5.95 -8.18
C LEU A 181 0.67 6.10 -6.76
N HIS A 182 1.47 5.80 -5.74
CA HIS A 182 1.09 5.99 -4.34
C HIS A 182 0.90 7.45 -3.95
N ILE A 183 1.74 8.36 -4.45
CA ILE A 183 1.56 9.80 -4.26
C ILE A 183 0.27 10.27 -4.92
N ILE A 184 0.03 9.89 -6.18
CA ILE A 184 -1.18 10.26 -6.92
C ILE A 184 -2.42 9.73 -6.19
N TYR A 185 -2.43 8.43 -5.85
CA TYR A 185 -3.50 7.81 -5.10
C TYR A 185 -3.73 8.50 -3.75
N GLY A 186 -2.66 8.77 -2.99
CA GLY A 186 -2.74 9.41 -1.69
C GLY A 186 -3.35 10.81 -1.77
N LEU A 187 -2.98 11.59 -2.79
CA LEU A 187 -3.57 12.91 -3.05
C LEU A 187 -5.05 12.80 -3.44
N VAL A 188 -5.39 11.89 -4.36
CA VAL A 188 -6.79 11.63 -4.75
C VAL A 188 -7.63 11.26 -3.53
N MET A 189 -7.15 10.34 -2.70
CA MET A 189 -7.81 9.95 -1.46
C MET A 189 -7.95 11.14 -0.50
N HIS A 190 -6.89 11.92 -0.34
CA HIS A 190 -6.91 13.08 0.55
C HIS A 190 -7.97 14.09 0.13
N PHE A 191 -8.01 14.49 -1.14
CA PHE A 191 -8.98 15.48 -1.61
C PHE A 191 -10.42 14.95 -1.66
N LYS A 192 -10.60 13.67 -1.97
CA LYS A 192 -11.93 13.06 -2.11
C LYS A 192 -12.56 12.71 -0.76
N TYR A 193 -11.75 12.25 0.20
CA TYR A 193 -12.23 11.65 1.45
C TYR A 193 -11.70 12.31 2.75
N ASP A 194 -10.56 13.00 2.74
CA ASP A 194 -9.96 13.58 3.95
C ASP A 194 -10.22 15.10 4.07
N ALA A 195 -10.25 15.82 2.95
CA ALA A 195 -10.28 17.28 2.90
C ALA A 195 -11.69 17.88 3.04
N LYS A 196 -12.76 17.08 2.89
CA LYS A 196 -14.13 17.56 3.13
C LYS A 196 -14.36 17.60 4.65
N PRO A 197 -14.63 18.78 5.25
CA PRO A 197 -15.07 18.83 6.62
C PRO A 197 -16.39 18.09 6.73
N ASN A 198 -16.62 17.37 7.84
CA ASN A 198 -17.96 16.97 8.23
C ASN A 198 -18.82 18.24 8.25
N LYS A 199 -19.64 18.44 7.22
CA LYS A 199 -20.87 19.23 7.37
C LYS A 199 -21.74 18.36 8.27
N ASP A 200 -21.68 18.63 9.57
CA ASP A 200 -22.63 18.25 10.63
C ASP A 200 -21.92 18.48 11.97
N SER A 201 -21.84 19.75 12.38
CA SER A 201 -21.59 20.19 13.76
C SER A 201 -22.56 21.30 14.08
#